data_AF-S7WH60-F1
#
_entry.id   AF-S7WH60-F1
#
_cell.length_a   1.000
_cell.length_b   1.000
_cell.length_c   1.000
_cell.angle_alpha   90.00
_cell.angle_beta   90.00
_cell.angle_gamma   90.00
#
_symmetry.space_group_name_H-M   'P 1'
#
loop_
_entity.id
_entity.type
_entity.pdbx_description
1 polymer ?
#
loop_
_entity_poly.entity_id
_entity_poly.type
_entity_poly.pdbx_seq_one_letter_code
_entity_poly.pdbx_strand_id
1 'polypeptide(L)' 'MNELIFYSVLLFFVLGHLVMASLFYRQISKNKFLSFHEKNDWRLKALIFPLGYWFLFKKRIKTLKSREF' A
#
# COMPACT_ATOMS: atom_id res chain seq x y z
N MET A 1 -15.57 27.78 12.99
CA MET A 1 -14.86 27.75 11.68
C MET A 1 -13.60 26.89 11.71
N ASN A 2 -12.89 26.78 12.85
CA ASN A 2 -11.79 25.84 13.00
C ASN A 2 -12.20 24.38 12.78
N GLU A 3 -13.43 23.99 13.14
CA GLU A 3 -13.88 22.61 12.92
C GLU A 3 -13.93 22.26 11.43
N LEU A 4 -14.33 23.21 10.57
CA LEU A 4 -14.40 22.98 9.12
C LEU A 4 -13.00 22.75 8.54
N ILE A 5 -12.01 23.51 8.97
CA ILE A 5 -10.60 23.33 8.55
C ILE A 5 -10.10 21.98 9.02
N PHE A 6 -10.35 21.63 10.28
CA PHE A 6 -9.94 20.35 10.86
C PHE A 6 -10.54 19.16 10.10
N TYR A 7 -11.85 19.17 9.84
CA TYR A 7 -12.51 18.11 9.08
C TYR A 7 -12.05 18.03 7.63
N SER A 8 -11.77 19.18 7.00
CA SER A 8 -11.23 19.22 5.64
C SER A 8 -9.85 18.56 5.56
N VAL A 9 -8.97 18.84 6.53
CA VAL A 9 -7.66 18.19 6.64
C VAL A 9 -7.82 16.69 6.87
N LEU A 10 -8.71 16.28 7.79
CA LEU A 10 -8.97 14.87 8.07
C LEU A 10 -9.47 14.13 6.81
N LEU A 11 -10.37 14.76 6.05
CA LEU A 11 -10.87 14.23 4.78
C LEU A 11 -9.73 14.04 3.77
N PHE A 12 -8.84 15.02 3.65
CA PHE A 12 -7.66 14.90 2.78
C PHE A 12 -6.77 13.72 3.18
N PHE A 13 -6.57 13.47 4.48
CA PHE A 13 -5.83 12.30 4.95
C PHE A 13 -6.51 10.98 4.58
N VAL A 14 -7.83 10.89 4.75
CA VAL A 14 -8.61 9.69 4.39
C VAL A 14 -8.57 9.44 2.87
N LEU A 15 -8.74 10.49 2.07
CA LEU A 15 -8.65 10.40 0.61
C LEU A 15 -7.25 9.97 0.16
N GLY A 16 -6.20 10.59 0.73
CA GLY A 16 -4.82 10.22 0.43
C GLY A 16 -4.52 8.77 0.79
N HIS A 17 -5.00 8.31 1.95
CA HIS A 17 -4.90 6.91 2.38
C HIS A 17 -5.58 5.95 1.38
N LEU A 18 -6.81 6.26 0.96
CA LEU A 18 -7.57 5.46 -0.02
C LEU A 18 -6.85 5.36 -1.38
N VAL A 19 -6.37 6.48 -1.91
CA VAL A 19 -5.63 6.52 -3.17
C VAL A 19 -4.36 5.68 -3.08
N MET A 20 -3.59 5.84 -2.00
CA MET A 20 -2.37 5.08 -1.74
C MET A 20 -2.65 3.57 -1.65
N ALA A 21 -3.66 3.18 -0.86
CA ALA A 21 -4.06 1.78 -0.71
C ALA A 21 -4.47 1.17 -2.06
N SER A 22 -5.22 1.91 -2.89
CA SER A 22 -5.64 1.47 -4.23
C SER A 22 -4.45 1.25 -5.18
N LEU A 23 -3.52 2.20 -5.22
CA LEU A 23 -2.28 2.05 -6.03
C LEU A 23 -1.45 0.85 -5.57
N PHE A 24 -1.36 0.62 -4.28
CA PHE A 24 -0.67 -0.52 -3.69
C PHE A 24 -1.35 -1.85 -4.03
N TYR A 25 -2.67 -1.92 -3.92
CA TYR A 25 -3.45 -3.08 -4.33
C TYR A 25 -3.22 -3.45 -5.81
N ARG A 26 -3.14 -2.45 -6.70
CA ARG A 26 -2.83 -2.66 -8.12
C ARG A 26 -1.44 -3.25 -8.31
N GLN A 27 -0.43 -2.78 -7.57
CA GLN A 27 0.92 -3.33 -7.67
C GLN A 27 1.02 -4.77 -7.14
N ILE A 28 0.38 -5.07 -6.01
CA ILE A 28 0.33 -6.43 -5.45
C ILE A 28 -0.31 -7.39 -6.45
N SER A 29 -1.44 -6.98 -7.04
CA SER A 29 -2.20 -7.83 -7.95
C SER A 29 -1.44 -8.12 -9.26
N LYS A 30 -0.71 -7.11 -9.79
CA LYS A 30 0.13 -7.27 -10.99
C LYS A 30 1.41 -8.08 -10.76
N ASN A 31 1.84 -8.27 -9.51
CA ASN A 31 3.08 -8.97 -9.22
C ASN A 31 2.92 -10.49 -9.43
N LYS A 32 3.78 -11.09 -10.24
CA LYS A 32 3.77 -12.53 -10.54
C LYS A 32 4.63 -13.37 -9.57
N PHE A 33 5.54 -12.74 -8.84
CA PHE A 33 6.46 -13.39 -7.89
C PHE A 33 5.85 -13.68 -6.52
N LEU A 34 4.69 -13.08 -6.22
CA LEU A 34 3.99 -13.30 -4.95
C LEU A 34 2.95 -14.42 -5.11
N SER A 35 2.98 -15.35 -4.18
CA SER A 35 1.92 -16.35 -4.02
C SER A 35 0.59 -15.71 -3.63
N PHE A 36 -0.51 -16.46 -3.75
CA PHE A 36 -1.84 -15.96 -3.38
C PHE A 36 -1.91 -15.51 -1.91
N HIS A 37 -1.29 -16.28 -1.00
CA HIS A 37 -1.29 -15.96 0.42
C HIS A 37 -0.48 -14.71 0.73
N GLU A 38 0.73 -14.57 0.14
CA GLU A 38 1.54 -13.37 0.30
C GLU A 38 0.86 -12.13 -0.27
N LYS A 39 0.13 -12.26 -1.39
CA LYS A 39 -0.68 -11.16 -1.91
C LYS A 39 -1.73 -10.71 -0.90
N ASN A 40 -2.39 -11.64 -0.22
CA ASN A 40 -3.38 -11.31 0.79
C ASN A 40 -2.77 -10.60 2.02
N ASP A 41 -1.61 -11.06 2.48
CA ASP A 41 -0.89 -10.40 3.58
C ASP A 41 -0.48 -8.97 3.23
N TRP A 42 0.05 -8.77 2.01
CA TRP A 42 0.43 -7.44 1.54
C TRP A 42 -0.77 -6.52 1.35
N ARG A 43 -1.93 -7.07 0.96
CA ARG A 43 -3.19 -6.33 0.86
C ARG A 43 -3.67 -5.86 2.24
N LEU A 44 -3.59 -6.72 3.25
CA LEU A 44 -3.94 -6.35 4.63
C LEU A 44 -3.02 -5.23 5.16
N LYS A 45 -1.71 -5.36 4.91
CA LYS A 45 -0.70 -4.35 5.26
C LYS A 45 -0.95 -3.01 4.54
N ALA A 46 -1.33 -3.07 3.27
CA ALA A 46 -1.69 -1.90 2.48
C ALA A 46 -2.95 -1.20 3.00
N LEU A 47 -3.91 -1.95 3.56
CA LEU A 47 -5.13 -1.40 4.15
C LEU A 47 -4.85 -0.66 5.46
N ILE A 48 -3.97 -1.20 6.32
CA ILE A 48 -3.68 -0.59 7.63
C ILE A 48 -2.80 0.64 7.49
N PHE A 49 -1.69 0.52 6.74
CA PHE A 49 -0.72 1.61 6.62
C PHE A 49 0.01 1.57 5.27
N PRO A 50 -0.63 2.05 4.19
CA PRO A 50 -0.11 1.87 2.83
C PRO A 50 1.25 2.53 2.64
N LEU A 51 1.46 3.71 3.22
CA LEU A 51 2.71 4.47 3.09
C LEU A 51 3.92 3.74 3.69
N GLY A 52 3.83 3.22 4.91
CA GLY A 52 4.97 2.55 5.55
C GLY A 52 5.29 1.21 4.92
N TYR A 53 4.27 0.41 4.62
CA TYR A 53 4.49 -0.91 4.03
C TYR A 53 4.92 -0.87 2.56
N TRP A 54 4.70 0.25 1.86
CA TRP A 54 5.15 0.43 0.48
C TRP A 54 6.66 0.22 0.30
N PHE A 55 7.47 0.78 1.21
CA PHE A 55 8.92 0.65 1.15
C PHE A 55 9.37 -0.79 1.41
N LEU A 56 8.75 -1.46 2.38
CA LEU A 56 9.00 -2.86 2.69
C LEU A 56 8.62 -3.77 1.51
N PHE A 57 7.51 -3.47 0.85
CA PHE A 57 7.05 -4.20 -0.32
C PHE A 57 8.00 -4.05 -1.50
N LYS A 58 8.44 -2.82 -1.81
CA LYS A 58 9.45 -2.59 -2.85
C LYS A 58 10.75 -3.34 -2.58
N LYS A 59 11.23 -3.34 -1.33
CA LYS A 59 12.41 -4.10 -0.93
C LYS A 59 12.21 -5.60 -1.13
N ARG A 60 11.08 -6.15 -0.68
CA ARG A 60 10.72 -7.56 -0.86
C ARG A 60 10.71 -7.96 -2.34
N ILE A 61 10.05 -7.18 -3.20
CA ILE A 61 10.01 -7.45 -4.64
C ILE A 61 11.41 -7.43 -5.25
N LYS A 62 12.24 -6.45 -4.89
CA LYS A 62 13.63 -6.37 -5.37
C LYS A 62 14.42 -7.63 -4.98
N THR A 63 14.26 -8.12 -3.75
CA THR A 63 14.89 -9.36 -3.28
C THR A 63 14.39 -10.58 -4.05
N LEU A 64 13.08 -10.71 -4.30
CA LEU A 64 12.52 -11.82 -5.05
C LEU A 64 13.05 -11.85 -6.50
N LYS A 65 13.08 -10.68 -7.16
CA LYS A 65 13.62 -10.56 -8.52
C LYS A 65 15.11 -10.91 -8.61
N SER A 66 15.88 -10.65 -7.55
CA SER A 66 17.31 -10.97 -7.49
C SER A 66 17.62 -12.45 -7.28
N ARG A 67 16.64 -13.27 -6.92
CA ARG A 67 16.82 -14.72 -6.70
C ARG A 67 16.50 -15.57 -7.93
N GLU A 68 15.95 -14.97 -8.98
CA GLU A 68 15.71 -15.63 -10.27
C GLU A 68 16.89 -15.53 -11.25
N PHE A 69 17.90 -14.70 -10.93
CA PHE A 69 19.16 -14.59 -11.66
C PHE A 69 20.27 -15.25 -10.84
#